data_AF-A0AAU5WWH4-F1
#
_entry.id   AF-A0AAU5WWH4-F1
#
_cell.length_a   1.000
_cell.length_b   1.000
_cell.length_c   1.000
_cell.angle_alpha   90.00
_cell.angle_beta   90.00
_cell.angle_gamma   90.00
#
_symmetry.space_group_name_H-M   'P 1'
#
loop_
_entity.id
_entity.type
_entity.pdbx_description
1 polymer ?
#
loop_
_entity_poly.entity_id
_entity_poly.type
_entity_poly.pdbx_seq_one_letter_code
_entity_poly.pdbx_strand_id
1 'polypeptide(L)'
;MRRWLTRPGLVLLAAATAVAAVTSGSHAATRHEAAYTYGSATRQGIDAYWYDSDTPRPALLILHGGYFNSGSKTDWASTARYFADHGFAVFSADYRYNTDVAWPGPRDDALAALTWIKTHADDFDADPAHVAVLGSQAGGQLATSLATYGAGRDQVDAAVGLSPINSPYRAWTQAPTTSATATRRKIRDETVILNRCYPDKADTTCWARWNDSVVKTHASGADDAPMYLTHSTGDPIPAAHSTDLRDAEIAKGANPTDITVNVTSGSSSGGPLLTTTLKNALVIWLKARAHFTPPVQDDGNPPPQDIPTPRTTAHPITTAPYEDDPVPPPPADENTLRSAVVTVTTGTYSYGTDPKQQLDAYYVPGKKQPALVIIHGGYWYEDDKSSWVATSQWYAERGYAVFSINYRLNAQSGWTAQRTDALNAIAWIKAHATQFSSDPNRVLLLGSSAGGQIATAVGTYGTGTKYVKGVVALSPVASPYRAYGDGQKSRASASKQKLRDNSTLLARCYPTKTDTTCWNRWSDAVVKNHASTADAPMYLLHSQGDFVPSTHSSDLCTAMKAKNVSCTLTVVTGSGHASAILKIDGIHTKILNWLQAHD
;
A
#
# COMPACT_ATOMS: atom_id res chain seq x y z
N MET A 1 -72.60 65.13 4.22
CA MET A 1 -71.16 65.48 4.15
C MET A 1 -70.50 65.09 5.47
N ARG A 2 -69.26 64.59 5.39
CA ARG A 2 -68.28 64.35 6.47
C ARG A 2 -68.43 63.08 7.32
N ARG A 3 -67.42 62.21 7.10
CA ARG A 3 -66.69 61.30 8.00
C ARG A 3 -67.38 60.86 9.29
N TRP A 4 -67.56 59.54 9.42
CA TRP A 4 -67.81 58.87 10.69
C TRP A 4 -66.78 57.75 10.89
N LEU A 5 -65.89 57.97 11.86
CA LEU A 5 -65.16 56.95 12.59
C LEU A 5 -66.01 56.60 13.82
N THR A 6 -66.48 55.36 13.94
CA THR A 6 -66.83 54.75 15.23
C THR A 6 -66.72 53.22 15.12
N ARG A 7 -65.75 52.65 15.85
CA ARG A 7 -65.82 51.29 16.43
C ARG A 7 -66.99 51.26 17.46
N PRO A 8 -67.62 50.13 17.83
CA PRO A 8 -66.98 48.83 18.11
C PRO A 8 -67.80 47.56 17.75
N GLY A 9 -67.22 46.38 17.98
CA GLY A 9 -67.93 45.10 17.92
C GLY A 9 -67.03 43.92 18.23
N LEU A 10 -67.06 43.49 19.49
CA LEU A 10 -66.42 42.27 20.00
C LEU A 10 -67.14 41.03 19.42
N VAL A 11 -66.41 40.05 18.90
CA VAL A 11 -66.84 38.64 18.86
C VAL A 11 -65.64 37.76 19.19
N LEU A 12 -65.75 37.03 20.30
CA LEU A 12 -64.88 35.91 20.66
C LEU A 12 -65.10 34.76 19.67
N LEU A 13 -64.01 34.24 19.08
CA LEU A 13 -63.98 32.87 18.57
C LEU A 13 -62.73 32.17 19.10
N ALA A 14 -62.96 31.02 19.73
CA ALA A 14 -61.96 30.14 20.31
C ALA A 14 -61.01 29.57 19.24
N ALA A 15 -59.69 29.69 19.49
CA ALA A 15 -58.66 29.08 18.68
C ALA A 15 -58.48 27.61 19.09
N ALA A 16 -58.82 26.68 18.21
CA ALA A 16 -58.40 25.29 18.29
C ALA A 16 -57.01 25.17 17.65
N THR A 17 -56.00 24.89 18.47
CA THR A 17 -54.63 24.57 18.05
C THR A 17 -54.59 23.25 17.29
N ALA A 18 -54.29 23.32 15.99
CA ALA A 18 -53.81 22.17 15.23
C ALA A 18 -52.29 22.06 15.45
N VAL A 19 -51.85 21.07 16.21
CA VAL A 19 -50.45 20.69 16.30
C VAL A 19 -50.11 19.96 15.01
N ALA A 20 -49.45 20.65 14.08
CA ALA A 20 -48.76 19.97 12.99
C ALA A 20 -47.53 19.29 13.59
N ALA A 21 -47.57 17.95 13.66
CA ALA A 21 -46.39 17.16 13.93
C ALA A 21 -45.43 17.35 12.76
N VAL A 22 -44.45 18.25 12.92
CA VAL A 22 -43.27 18.30 12.06
C VAL A 22 -42.46 17.07 12.41
N THR A 23 -42.62 16.00 11.63
CA THR A 23 -41.66 14.91 11.62
C THR A 23 -40.37 15.46 11.05
N SER A 24 -39.45 15.90 11.92
CA SER A 24 -38.06 16.12 11.55
C SER A 24 -37.46 14.75 11.21
N GLY A 25 -37.65 14.31 9.97
CA GLY A 25 -36.88 13.21 9.41
C GLY A 25 -35.43 13.64 9.37
N SER A 26 -34.64 13.23 10.37
CA SER A 26 -33.19 13.32 10.32
C SER A 26 -32.72 12.50 9.12
N HIS A 27 -32.55 13.16 7.98
CA HIS A 27 -31.77 12.59 6.89
C HIS A 27 -30.36 12.48 7.45
N ALA A 28 -29.86 11.26 7.65
CA ALA A 28 -28.46 11.08 7.94
C ALA A 28 -27.67 11.80 6.84
N ALA A 29 -26.81 12.74 7.23
CA ALA A 29 -25.95 13.43 6.26
C ALA A 29 -25.26 12.35 5.41
N THR A 30 -25.24 12.54 4.09
CA THR A 30 -24.61 11.58 3.17
C THR A 30 -23.16 11.98 2.97
N ARG A 31 -22.23 11.04 3.13
CA ARG A 31 -20.81 11.28 2.86
C ARG A 31 -20.56 11.27 1.36
N HIS A 32 -19.89 12.29 0.85
CA HIS A 32 -19.38 12.35 -0.51
C HIS A 32 -17.97 11.76 -0.59
N GLU A 33 -17.69 11.04 -1.66
CA GLU A 33 -16.37 10.46 -1.95
C GLU A 33 -16.06 10.63 -3.44
N ALA A 34 -14.93 11.27 -3.77
CA ALA A 34 -14.55 11.50 -5.16
C ALA A 34 -13.02 11.54 -5.35
N ALA A 35 -12.57 11.16 -6.54
CA ALA A 35 -11.16 11.11 -6.91
C ALA A 35 -10.80 12.27 -7.85
N TYR A 36 -9.68 12.93 -7.58
CA TYR A 36 -9.16 14.08 -8.31
C TYR A 36 -7.67 13.92 -8.59
N THR A 37 -7.12 14.84 -9.37
CA THR A 37 -5.68 15.00 -9.62
C THR A 37 -5.24 16.38 -9.20
N TYR A 38 -4.20 16.48 -8.39
CA TYR A 38 -3.64 17.76 -7.94
C TYR A 38 -2.41 18.19 -8.76
N GLY A 39 -1.95 17.35 -9.68
CA GLY A 39 -0.83 17.64 -10.56
C GLY A 39 -0.81 16.76 -11.81
N SER A 40 0.15 17.02 -12.71
CA SER A 40 0.21 16.38 -14.04
C SER A 40 0.85 15.00 -14.04
N ALA A 41 1.59 14.62 -13.00
CA ALA A 41 2.21 13.30 -12.93
C ALA A 41 1.18 12.24 -12.55
N THR A 42 1.35 11.01 -13.06
CA THR A 42 0.39 9.90 -12.88
C THR A 42 0.06 9.58 -11.42
N ARG A 43 0.99 9.83 -10.50
CA ARG A 43 0.79 9.61 -9.06
C ARG A 43 0.37 10.85 -8.28
N GLN A 44 0.13 11.99 -8.92
CA GLN A 44 -0.38 13.19 -8.25
C GLN A 44 -1.91 13.16 -8.20
N GLY A 45 -2.45 12.10 -7.57
CA GLY A 45 -3.87 11.86 -7.38
C GLY A 45 -4.29 12.03 -5.91
N ILE A 46 -5.54 12.43 -5.68
CA ILE A 46 -6.09 12.67 -4.35
C ILE A 46 -7.55 12.22 -4.27
N ASP A 47 -7.92 11.52 -3.20
CA ASP A 47 -9.31 11.14 -2.91
C ASP A 47 -9.85 12.04 -1.80
N ALA A 48 -10.97 12.68 -2.04
CA ALA A 48 -11.68 13.54 -1.08
C ALA A 48 -12.86 12.78 -0.46
N TYR A 49 -13.06 12.98 0.84
CA TYR A 49 -14.12 12.40 1.66
C TYR A 49 -14.69 13.52 2.55
N TRP A 50 -15.94 13.93 2.34
CA TRP A 50 -16.53 15.05 3.06
C TRP A 50 -18.04 14.90 3.21
N TYR A 51 -18.64 15.83 3.94
CA TYR A 51 -20.09 15.96 4.10
C TYR A 51 -20.45 17.42 3.87
N ASP A 52 -21.62 17.66 3.27
CA ASP A 52 -22.16 19.02 3.17
C ASP A 52 -22.27 19.67 4.55
N SER A 53 -21.95 20.96 4.63
CA SER A 53 -21.84 21.68 5.89
C SER A 53 -22.05 23.17 5.70
N ASP A 54 -23.01 23.76 6.42
CA ASP A 54 -23.22 25.22 6.43
C ASP A 54 -22.05 25.99 7.08
N THR A 55 -21.21 25.28 7.83
CA THR A 55 -19.97 25.79 8.42
C THR A 55 -18.77 25.02 7.87
N PRO A 56 -17.74 25.69 7.30
CA PRO A 56 -16.55 25.02 6.80
C PRO A 56 -15.89 24.12 7.84
N ARG A 57 -15.50 22.92 7.43
CA ARG A 57 -14.90 21.88 8.28
C ARG A 57 -13.37 21.93 8.20
N PRO A 58 -12.65 21.66 9.29
CA PRO A 58 -11.20 21.54 9.21
C PRO A 58 -10.79 20.43 8.24
N ALA A 59 -9.76 20.70 7.44
CA ALA A 59 -9.25 19.76 6.46
C ALA A 59 -8.19 18.83 7.07
N LEU A 60 -8.16 17.57 6.61
CA LEU A 60 -7.13 16.59 6.98
C LEU A 60 -6.51 15.96 5.73
N LEU A 61 -5.23 16.25 5.47
CA LEU A 61 -4.44 15.58 4.43
C LEU A 61 -3.82 14.29 5.00
N ILE A 62 -4.09 13.15 4.36
CA ILE A 62 -3.49 11.85 4.68
C ILE A 62 -2.45 11.45 3.64
N LEU A 63 -1.21 11.22 4.08
CA LEU A 63 -0.08 10.78 3.26
C LEU A 63 0.31 9.34 3.60
N HIS A 64 0.18 8.45 2.62
CA HIS A 64 0.41 7.02 2.82
C HIS A 64 1.88 6.67 3.12
N GLY A 65 2.12 5.52 3.77
CA GLY A 65 3.46 4.99 4.02
C GLY A 65 4.01 4.16 2.86
N GLY A 66 4.89 3.20 3.16
CA GLY A 66 5.50 2.35 2.12
C GLY A 66 6.88 2.81 1.65
N TYR A 67 7.66 3.43 2.53
CA TYR A 67 9.09 3.69 2.33
C TYR A 67 9.44 4.45 1.03
N PHE A 68 8.55 5.32 0.55
CA PHE A 68 8.66 6.05 -0.71
C PHE A 68 8.63 5.21 -1.99
N ASN A 69 8.35 3.90 -1.93
CA ASN A 69 8.33 3.05 -3.12
C ASN A 69 7.11 2.14 -3.25
N SER A 70 6.21 2.14 -2.26
CA SER A 70 4.94 1.44 -2.26
C SER A 70 3.87 2.22 -1.50
N GLY A 71 2.65 1.67 -1.44
CA GLY A 71 1.49 2.26 -0.77
C GLY A 71 0.68 3.17 -1.69
N SER A 72 -0.59 3.38 -1.34
CA SER A 72 -1.47 4.26 -2.11
C SER A 72 -2.47 5.00 -1.23
N LYS A 73 -3.00 6.12 -1.73
CA LYS A 73 -4.17 6.82 -1.14
C LYS A 73 -5.35 5.88 -0.84
N THR A 74 -5.55 4.84 -1.65
CA THR A 74 -6.66 3.89 -1.44
C THR A 74 -6.48 3.02 -0.20
N ASP A 75 -5.24 2.80 0.25
CA ASP A 75 -4.95 2.02 1.46
C ASP A 75 -5.48 2.71 2.73
N TRP A 76 -5.76 4.02 2.64
CA TRP A 76 -6.21 4.87 3.73
C TRP A 76 -7.70 5.20 3.68
N ALA A 77 -8.47 4.65 2.74
CA ALA A 77 -9.88 4.98 2.55
C ALA A 77 -10.73 4.76 3.83
N SER A 78 -10.52 3.66 4.56
CA SER A 78 -11.25 3.39 5.80
C SER A 78 -10.92 4.40 6.91
N THR A 79 -9.67 4.81 7.02
CA THR A 79 -9.23 5.86 7.94
C THR A 79 -9.78 7.22 7.51
N ALA A 80 -9.77 7.52 6.21
CA ALA A 80 -10.28 8.77 5.67
C ALA A 80 -11.77 8.94 5.96
N ARG A 81 -12.57 7.90 5.68
CA ARG A 81 -13.99 7.84 6.05
C ARG A 81 -14.20 8.05 7.54
N TYR A 82 -13.41 7.37 8.37
CA TYR A 82 -13.49 7.53 9.82
C TYR A 82 -13.30 9.00 10.23
N PHE A 83 -12.26 9.69 9.76
CA PHE A 83 -12.07 11.11 10.13
C PHE A 83 -13.16 12.01 9.52
N ALA A 84 -13.66 11.70 8.32
CA ALA A 84 -14.78 12.44 7.72
C ALA A 84 -16.05 12.33 8.57
N ASP A 85 -16.35 11.12 9.06
CA ASP A 85 -17.47 10.84 9.97
C ASP A 85 -17.30 11.56 11.33
N HIS A 86 -16.09 12.01 11.65
CA HIS A 86 -15.77 12.77 12.86
C HIS A 86 -15.61 14.27 12.60
N GLY A 87 -16.10 14.78 11.46
CA GLY A 87 -16.25 16.21 11.21
C GLY A 87 -15.08 16.88 10.50
N PHE A 88 -14.23 16.12 9.81
CA PHE A 88 -13.19 16.67 8.94
C PHE A 88 -13.60 16.60 7.45
N ALA A 89 -13.08 17.50 6.62
CA ALA A 89 -12.97 17.26 5.18
C ALA A 89 -11.64 16.56 4.92
N VAL A 90 -11.67 15.29 4.47
CA VAL A 90 -10.47 14.44 4.45
C VAL A 90 -9.99 14.21 3.04
N PHE A 91 -8.69 14.34 2.83
CA PHE A 91 -8.04 14.20 1.54
C PHE A 91 -6.91 13.18 1.65
N SER A 92 -6.99 12.04 0.97
CA SER A 92 -5.90 11.06 0.92
C SER A 92 -5.16 11.18 -0.41
N ALA A 93 -3.86 11.47 -0.36
CA ALA A 93 -3.06 11.76 -1.54
C ALA A 93 -1.99 10.69 -1.82
N ASP A 94 -1.86 10.33 -3.10
CA ASP A 94 -0.64 9.72 -3.62
C ASP A 94 0.42 10.81 -3.82
N TYR A 95 1.70 10.43 -3.84
CA TYR A 95 2.83 11.30 -4.18
C TYR A 95 3.84 10.47 -4.98
N ARG A 96 4.66 11.05 -5.86
CA ARG A 96 5.59 10.24 -6.70
C ARG A 96 6.56 9.42 -5.85
N TYR A 97 6.88 8.22 -6.32
CA TYR A 97 7.84 7.36 -5.62
C TYR A 97 9.27 7.88 -5.75
N ASN A 98 10.14 7.44 -4.84
CA ASN A 98 11.57 7.69 -4.88
C ASN A 98 12.24 7.21 -6.19
N THR A 99 11.62 6.26 -6.89
CA THR A 99 12.06 5.80 -8.22
C THR A 99 11.68 6.76 -9.34
N ASP A 100 10.58 7.49 -9.18
CA ASP A 100 10.07 8.43 -10.17
C ASP A 100 10.74 9.80 -10.05
N VAL A 101 11.02 10.22 -8.81
CA VAL A 101 11.63 11.52 -8.51
C VAL A 101 12.57 11.42 -7.31
N ALA A 102 13.69 12.14 -7.35
CA ALA A 102 14.60 12.26 -6.21
C ALA A 102 14.02 13.22 -5.17
N TRP A 103 14.52 13.17 -3.93
CA TRP A 103 14.28 14.26 -2.98
C TRP A 103 14.79 15.59 -3.56
N PRO A 104 14.02 16.70 -3.43
CA PRO A 104 12.82 16.90 -2.62
C PRO A 104 11.47 16.59 -3.28
N GLY A 105 11.43 15.99 -4.46
CA GLY A 105 10.21 15.79 -5.25
C GLY A 105 8.98 15.24 -4.50
N PRO A 106 9.10 14.23 -3.61
CA PRO A 106 7.96 13.77 -2.82
C PRO A 106 7.44 14.78 -1.80
N ARG A 107 8.31 15.66 -1.25
CA ARG A 107 7.91 16.80 -0.42
C ARG A 107 7.19 17.84 -1.25
N ASP A 108 7.71 18.14 -2.44
CA ASP A 108 7.08 19.09 -3.36
C ASP A 108 5.69 18.60 -3.80
N ASP A 109 5.52 17.28 -3.97
CA ASP A 109 4.22 16.67 -4.24
C ASP A 109 3.24 16.80 -3.07
N ALA A 110 3.71 16.66 -1.82
CA ALA A 110 2.88 16.88 -0.64
C ALA A 110 2.48 18.36 -0.48
N LEU A 111 3.39 19.29 -0.76
CA LEU A 111 3.11 20.74 -0.80
C LEU A 111 2.09 21.09 -1.91
N ALA A 112 2.21 20.46 -3.08
CA ALA A 112 1.26 20.63 -4.16
C ALA A 112 -0.14 20.10 -3.80
N ALA A 113 -0.23 18.94 -3.13
CA ALA A 113 -1.49 18.41 -2.62
C ALA A 113 -2.12 19.35 -1.58
N LEU A 114 -1.32 19.86 -0.64
CA LEU A 114 -1.78 20.84 0.36
C LEU A 114 -2.29 22.13 -0.32
N THR A 115 -1.56 22.65 -1.30
CA THR A 115 -1.95 23.84 -2.07
C THR A 115 -3.26 23.61 -2.81
N TRP A 116 -3.41 22.43 -3.42
CA TRP A 116 -4.63 22.06 -4.12
C TRP A 116 -5.83 22.02 -3.16
N ILE A 117 -5.68 21.43 -1.97
CA ILE A 117 -6.73 21.41 -0.93
C ILE A 117 -7.14 22.83 -0.57
N LYS A 118 -6.18 23.72 -0.26
CA LYS A 118 -6.48 25.11 0.10
C LYS A 118 -7.17 25.88 -1.03
N THR A 119 -6.87 25.55 -2.28
CA THR A 119 -7.44 26.23 -3.46
C THR A 119 -8.86 25.76 -3.79
N HIS A 120 -9.20 24.51 -3.43
CA HIS A 120 -10.51 23.90 -3.74
C HIS A 120 -11.35 23.68 -2.48
N ALA A 121 -10.99 24.29 -1.35
CA ALA A 121 -11.62 24.00 -0.06
C ALA A 121 -13.14 24.25 -0.07
N ASP A 122 -13.59 25.30 -0.76
CA ASP A 122 -15.00 25.64 -0.93
C ASP A 122 -15.81 24.52 -1.64
N ASP A 123 -15.20 23.73 -2.53
CA ASP A 123 -15.87 22.62 -3.22
C ASP A 123 -16.21 21.45 -2.27
N PHE A 124 -15.60 21.43 -1.08
CA PHE A 124 -15.69 20.35 -0.11
C PHE A 124 -16.24 20.80 1.25
N ASP A 125 -16.79 22.02 1.33
CA ASP A 125 -17.13 22.71 2.58
C ASP A 125 -16.00 22.61 3.62
N ALA A 126 -14.75 22.79 3.15
CA ALA A 126 -13.55 22.73 3.96
C ALA A 126 -13.04 24.13 4.28
N ASP A 127 -12.41 24.30 5.44
CA ASP A 127 -11.75 25.53 5.82
C ASP A 127 -10.29 25.52 5.32
N PRO A 128 -9.92 26.39 4.36
CA PRO A 128 -8.55 26.44 3.82
C PRO A 128 -7.53 27.03 4.81
N ALA A 129 -7.97 27.74 5.84
CA ALA A 129 -7.12 28.25 6.91
C ALA A 129 -6.80 27.16 7.93
N HIS A 130 -7.67 26.15 8.07
CA HIS A 130 -7.52 25.10 9.07
C HIS A 130 -7.26 23.73 8.47
N VAL A 131 -5.98 23.42 8.24
CA VAL A 131 -5.53 22.17 7.60
C VAL A 131 -4.53 21.45 8.49
N ALA A 132 -4.81 20.20 8.82
CA ALA A 132 -3.87 19.29 9.45
C ALA A 132 -3.36 18.22 8.48
N VAL A 133 -2.22 17.62 8.80
CA VAL A 133 -1.65 16.50 8.02
C VAL A 133 -1.41 15.28 8.90
N LEU A 134 -1.74 14.09 8.38
CA LEU A 134 -1.43 12.80 8.98
C LEU A 134 -0.62 11.97 7.99
N GLY A 135 0.47 11.38 8.46
CA GLY A 135 1.32 10.56 7.63
C GLY A 135 1.83 9.30 8.33
N SER A 136 2.04 8.24 7.54
CA SER A 136 2.66 7.00 8.01
C SER A 136 4.02 6.79 7.37
N GLN A 137 5.05 6.43 8.13
CA GLN A 137 6.40 6.10 7.64
C GLN A 137 6.97 7.19 6.70
N ALA A 138 7.05 6.90 5.39
CA ALA A 138 7.44 7.87 4.37
C ALA A 138 6.49 9.07 4.31
N GLY A 139 5.17 8.83 4.25
CA GLY A 139 4.18 9.88 4.40
C GLY A 139 4.25 10.60 5.75
N GLY A 140 4.72 9.92 6.80
CA GLY A 140 5.00 10.52 8.10
C GLY A 140 6.17 11.52 8.06
N GLN A 141 7.22 11.21 7.30
CA GLN A 141 8.30 12.16 7.02
C GLN A 141 7.80 13.35 6.19
N LEU A 142 6.90 13.12 5.23
CA LEU A 142 6.30 14.22 4.45
C LEU A 142 5.42 15.11 5.34
N ALA A 143 4.58 14.52 6.20
CA ALA A 143 3.74 15.24 7.15
C ALA A 143 4.57 16.14 8.08
N THR A 144 5.64 15.61 8.67
CA THR A 144 6.54 16.41 9.50
C THR A 144 7.34 17.42 8.68
N SER A 145 7.69 17.12 7.42
CA SER A 145 8.31 18.11 6.53
C SER A 145 7.39 19.29 6.25
N LEU A 146 6.09 19.08 6.06
CA LEU A 146 5.11 20.18 5.91
C LEU A 146 4.97 21.01 7.19
N ALA A 147 5.16 20.38 8.36
CA ALA A 147 5.13 21.07 9.65
C ALA A 147 6.38 21.91 9.95
N THR A 148 7.51 21.66 9.25
CA THR A 148 8.79 22.33 9.54
C THR A 148 9.36 23.15 8.37
N TYR A 149 9.11 22.74 7.14
CA TYR A 149 9.77 23.33 5.97
C TYR A 149 9.15 24.70 5.65
N GLY A 150 9.94 25.77 5.72
CA GLY A 150 9.50 27.11 5.31
C GLY A 150 8.46 27.73 6.24
N ALA A 151 8.70 27.66 7.57
CA ALA A 151 7.77 28.08 8.63
C ALA A 151 6.46 27.28 8.57
N GLY A 152 6.52 26.00 8.95
CA GLY A 152 5.43 25.07 8.66
C GLY A 152 4.12 25.37 9.40
N ARG A 153 4.13 26.22 10.43
CA ARG A 153 2.91 26.72 11.09
C ARG A 153 2.04 27.58 10.17
N ASP A 154 2.61 28.23 9.15
CA ASP A 154 1.85 28.96 8.13
C ASP A 154 1.21 28.00 7.10
N GLN A 155 1.66 26.75 7.07
CA GLN A 155 1.23 25.74 6.10
C GLN A 155 0.14 24.84 6.68
N VAL A 156 0.32 24.34 7.90
CA VAL A 156 -0.59 23.40 8.58
C VAL A 156 -0.74 23.73 10.06
N ASP A 157 -1.92 23.48 10.64
CA ASP A 157 -2.16 23.69 12.07
C ASP A 157 -1.50 22.61 12.94
N ALA A 158 -1.33 21.41 12.39
CA ALA A 158 -0.82 20.25 13.11
C ALA A 158 -0.34 19.14 12.18
N ALA A 159 0.65 18.37 12.62
CA ALA A 159 1.08 17.15 11.94
C ALA A 159 1.04 15.91 12.84
N VAL A 160 0.56 14.79 12.30
CA VAL A 160 0.57 13.48 12.95
C VAL A 160 1.51 12.56 12.17
N GLY A 161 2.51 12.02 12.85
CA GLY A 161 3.47 11.08 12.28
C GLY A 161 3.36 9.70 12.93
N LEU A 162 2.95 8.69 12.15
CA LEU A 162 2.98 7.28 12.57
C LEU A 162 4.29 6.64 12.08
N SER A 163 5.21 6.33 12.98
CA SER A 163 6.56 5.85 12.67
C SER A 163 7.30 6.68 11.61
N PRO A 164 7.35 8.02 11.68
CA PRO A 164 7.86 8.84 10.59
C PRO A 164 9.38 8.64 10.39
N ILE A 165 9.82 8.60 9.14
CA ILE A 165 11.25 8.46 8.77
C ILE A 165 11.93 9.85 8.81
N ASN A 166 11.82 10.58 9.93
CA ASN A 166 12.29 11.98 10.04
C ASN A 166 13.80 12.18 9.80
N SER A 167 14.59 11.10 9.82
CA SER A 167 16.02 11.14 9.55
C SER A 167 16.42 10.00 8.61
N PRO A 168 16.35 10.22 7.29
CA PRO A 168 16.86 9.28 6.30
C PRO A 168 18.32 8.88 6.56
N TYR A 169 19.16 9.83 6.98
CA TYR A 169 20.57 9.56 7.31
C TYR A 169 20.72 8.65 8.54
N ARG A 170 19.86 8.79 9.54
CA ARG A 170 19.80 7.85 10.68
C ARG A 170 19.39 6.46 10.21
N ALA A 171 18.35 6.35 9.39
CA ALA A 171 17.97 5.07 8.80
C ALA A 171 19.14 4.41 8.05
N TRP A 172 19.96 5.22 7.36
CA TRP A 172 21.14 4.72 6.67
C TRP A 172 22.22 4.19 7.62
N THR A 173 22.61 4.99 8.61
CA THR A 173 23.67 4.64 9.58
C THR A 173 23.28 3.49 10.52
N GLN A 174 22.00 3.38 10.90
CA GLN A 174 21.52 2.38 11.86
C GLN A 174 21.17 1.02 11.23
N ALA A 175 21.32 0.88 9.92
CA ALA A 175 21.02 -0.35 9.20
C ALA A 175 22.25 -0.96 8.48
N PRO A 176 23.38 -1.21 9.16
CA PRO A 176 24.50 -1.90 8.54
C PRO A 176 24.08 -3.29 8.07
N THR A 177 24.68 -3.77 6.97
CA THR A 177 24.26 -4.99 6.27
C THR A 177 24.27 -6.25 7.15
N THR A 178 25.16 -6.32 8.13
CA THR A 178 25.46 -7.53 8.92
C THR A 178 24.59 -7.73 10.15
N SER A 179 24.02 -6.68 10.75
CA SER A 179 23.28 -6.78 12.03
C SER A 179 21.87 -6.21 12.01
N ALA A 180 21.49 -5.47 10.96
CA ALA A 180 20.17 -4.89 10.86
C ALA A 180 19.10 -5.91 10.42
N THR A 181 17.83 -5.67 10.79
CA THR A 181 16.71 -6.45 10.26
C THR A 181 16.51 -6.16 8.77
N ALA A 182 15.83 -7.07 8.05
CA ALA A 182 15.54 -6.87 6.63
C ALA A 182 14.74 -5.57 6.38
N THR A 183 13.79 -5.25 7.25
CA THR A 183 13.01 -4.00 7.16
C THR A 183 13.89 -2.77 7.33
N ARG A 184 14.82 -2.76 8.30
CA ARG A 184 15.77 -1.65 8.48
C ARG A 184 16.69 -1.47 7.28
N ARG A 185 17.17 -2.57 6.68
CA ARG A 185 17.93 -2.51 5.43
C ARG A 185 17.11 -1.96 4.28
N LYS A 186 15.84 -2.37 4.13
CA LYS A 186 14.93 -1.79 3.14
C LYS A 186 14.82 -0.28 3.33
N ILE A 187 14.51 0.18 4.54
CA ILE A 187 14.40 1.63 4.83
C ILE A 187 15.68 2.36 4.43
N ARG A 188 16.86 1.85 4.78
CA ARG A 188 18.15 2.41 4.33
C ARG A 188 18.27 2.45 2.81
N ASP A 189 17.95 1.36 2.12
CA ASP A 189 18.13 1.27 0.68
C ASP A 189 17.19 2.26 -0.03
N GLU A 190 15.95 2.40 0.45
CA GLU A 190 15.01 3.40 -0.06
C GLU A 190 15.45 4.83 0.19
N THR A 191 16.15 5.12 1.30
CA THR A 191 16.69 6.48 1.55
C THR A 191 17.86 6.79 0.63
N VAL A 192 18.65 5.79 0.22
CA VAL A 192 19.68 5.94 -0.83
C VAL A 192 19.03 6.18 -2.19
N ILE A 193 17.98 5.44 -2.55
CA ILE A 193 17.25 5.63 -3.81
C ILE A 193 16.61 7.03 -3.85
N LEU A 194 15.98 7.44 -2.74
CA LEU A 194 15.37 8.76 -2.58
C LEU A 194 16.39 9.89 -2.81
N ASN A 195 17.60 9.74 -2.27
CA ASN A 195 18.67 10.72 -2.41
C ASN A 195 19.52 10.52 -3.67
N ARG A 196 19.33 9.46 -4.46
CA ARG A 196 20.10 9.11 -5.68
C ARG A 196 21.62 8.98 -5.50
N CYS A 197 22.09 8.89 -4.26
CA CYS A 197 23.51 8.81 -3.93
C CYS A 197 23.70 8.28 -2.50
N TYR A 198 24.88 7.73 -2.22
CA TYR A 198 25.29 7.40 -0.85
C TYR A 198 25.71 8.66 -0.10
N PRO A 199 25.45 8.77 1.21
CA PRO A 199 25.74 9.99 1.97
C PRO A 199 27.25 10.14 2.18
N ASP A 200 27.91 10.83 1.24
CA ASP A 200 29.31 11.23 1.30
C ASP A 200 29.38 12.74 1.52
N LYS A 201 30.04 13.17 2.61
CA LYS A 201 30.22 14.59 2.93
C LYS A 201 31.19 15.30 1.98
N ALA A 202 32.05 14.56 1.27
CA ALA A 202 32.92 15.14 0.26
C ALA A 202 32.17 15.50 -1.03
N ASP A 203 31.09 14.79 -1.36
CA ASP A 203 30.14 15.16 -2.41
C ASP A 203 29.13 16.16 -1.87
N THR A 204 29.41 17.45 -2.02
CA THR A 204 28.58 18.53 -1.50
C THR A 204 27.17 18.56 -2.07
N THR A 205 26.98 18.11 -3.33
CA THR A 205 25.65 18.08 -3.97
C THR A 205 24.81 16.94 -3.40
N CYS A 206 25.41 15.76 -3.27
CA CYS A 206 24.76 14.62 -2.63
C CYS A 206 24.45 14.93 -1.16
N TRP A 207 25.44 15.45 -0.43
CA TRP A 207 25.28 15.77 0.99
C TRP A 207 24.20 16.83 1.22
N ALA A 208 24.10 17.85 0.37
CA ALA A 208 23.03 18.84 0.45
C ALA A 208 21.64 18.20 0.38
N ARG A 209 21.43 17.23 -0.53
CA ARG A 209 20.15 16.50 -0.64
C ARG A 209 19.88 15.65 0.60
N TRP A 210 20.88 14.92 1.08
CA TRP A 210 20.75 14.14 2.32
C TRP A 210 20.40 15.04 3.51
N ASN A 211 21.09 16.17 3.65
CA ASN A 211 20.85 17.15 4.69
C ASN A 211 19.43 17.75 4.60
N ASP A 212 19.00 18.11 3.39
CA ASP A 212 17.65 18.62 3.13
C ASP A 212 16.55 17.58 3.40
N SER A 213 16.85 16.28 3.26
CA SER A 213 15.89 15.20 3.53
C SER A 213 15.69 14.87 5.01
N VAL A 214 16.58 15.35 5.88
CA VAL A 214 16.50 15.14 7.32
C VAL A 214 15.66 16.26 7.93
N VAL A 215 14.46 15.94 8.44
CA VAL A 215 13.44 16.93 8.84
C VAL A 215 13.97 17.92 9.88
N LYS A 216 14.78 17.46 10.85
CA LYS A 216 15.33 18.33 11.91
C LYS A 216 16.25 19.46 11.40
N THR A 217 16.72 19.40 10.15
CA THR A 217 17.52 20.50 9.58
C THR A 217 16.65 21.71 9.25
N HIS A 218 15.34 21.50 9.09
CA HIS A 218 14.34 22.53 8.84
C HIS A 218 13.64 23.04 10.09
N ALA A 219 13.86 22.40 11.24
CA ALA A 219 13.27 22.82 12.53
C ALA A 219 13.42 24.33 12.73
N SER A 220 12.36 25.00 13.16
CA SER A 220 12.34 26.46 13.36
C SER A 220 11.70 26.85 14.69
N GLY A 221 11.33 25.88 15.53
CA GLY A 221 10.90 26.12 16.90
C GLY A 221 9.45 26.58 16.95
N ALA A 222 9.21 27.82 17.41
CA ALA A 222 7.86 28.34 17.57
C ALA A 222 7.12 28.55 16.23
N ASP A 223 7.86 28.69 15.13
CA ASP A 223 7.30 28.90 13.77
C ASP A 223 6.89 27.58 13.09
N ASP A 224 7.10 26.45 13.75
CA ASP A 224 6.69 25.14 13.26
C ASP A 224 5.39 24.66 13.92
N ALA A 225 4.66 23.83 13.18
CA ALA A 225 3.35 23.33 13.61
C ALA A 225 3.52 22.29 14.73
N PRO A 226 2.59 22.24 15.72
CA PRO A 226 2.54 21.16 16.69
C PRO A 226 2.51 19.77 16.03
N MET A 227 3.23 18.81 16.63
CA MET A 227 3.38 17.47 16.08
C MET A 227 3.02 16.38 17.10
N TYR A 228 2.26 15.38 16.66
CA TYR A 228 2.01 14.15 17.40
C TYR A 228 2.71 12.98 16.70
N LEU A 229 3.82 12.51 17.26
CA LEU A 229 4.67 11.49 16.66
C LEU A 229 4.57 10.21 17.49
N THR A 230 4.21 9.09 16.87
CA THR A 230 4.03 7.82 17.60
C THR A 230 4.85 6.70 16.99
N HIS A 231 5.41 5.85 17.85
CA HIS A 231 6.17 4.65 17.51
C HIS A 231 5.76 3.50 18.43
N SER A 232 6.22 2.28 18.14
CA SER A 232 6.21 1.19 19.13
C SER A 232 7.62 0.80 19.59
N THR A 233 7.73 0.03 20.67
CA THR A 233 9.02 -0.44 21.20
C THR A 233 9.79 -1.34 20.24
N GLY A 234 9.08 -2.13 19.44
CA GLY A 234 9.62 -3.01 18.39
C GLY A 234 9.63 -2.41 16.98
N ASP A 235 9.40 -1.11 16.83
CA ASP A 235 9.30 -0.44 15.54
C ASP A 235 10.63 -0.55 14.74
N PRO A 236 10.60 -0.98 13.45
CA PRO A 236 11.77 -0.91 12.58
C PRO A 236 12.30 0.52 12.40
N ILE A 237 11.47 1.55 12.58
CA ILE A 237 11.85 2.97 12.58
C ILE A 237 11.83 3.44 14.04
N PRO A 238 12.98 3.46 14.74
CA PRO A 238 13.01 3.76 16.18
C PRO A 238 12.50 5.17 16.48
N ALA A 239 11.94 5.35 17.68
CA ALA A 239 11.50 6.65 18.18
C ALA A 239 12.59 7.73 18.15
N ALA A 240 13.86 7.33 18.11
CA ALA A 240 15.01 8.22 17.90
C ALA A 240 14.92 9.09 16.63
N HIS A 241 14.15 8.68 15.61
CA HIS A 241 13.85 9.54 14.47
C HIS A 241 13.03 10.77 14.86
N SER A 242 12.06 10.60 15.76
CA SER A 242 11.15 11.63 16.22
C SER A 242 11.68 12.42 17.41
N THR A 243 12.40 11.78 18.35
CA THR A 243 13.02 12.50 19.47
C THR A 243 14.09 13.47 19.00
N ASP A 244 14.89 13.11 17.99
CA ASP A 244 15.86 14.00 17.37
C ASP A 244 15.24 15.28 16.81
N LEU A 245 14.05 15.16 16.20
CA LEU A 245 13.31 16.29 15.67
C LEU A 245 12.77 17.15 16.81
N ARG A 246 12.06 16.53 17.77
CA ARG A 246 11.55 17.21 18.97
C ARG A 246 12.63 18.00 19.69
N ASP A 247 13.78 17.39 19.94
CA ASP A 247 14.85 18.03 20.69
C ASP A 247 15.45 19.21 19.90
N ALA A 248 15.48 19.13 18.56
CA ALA A 248 15.87 20.24 17.70
C ALA A 248 14.85 21.39 17.69
N GLU A 249 13.54 21.09 17.68
CA GLU A 249 12.48 22.10 17.80
C GLU A 249 12.54 22.83 19.14
N ILE A 250 12.65 22.08 20.24
CA ILE A 250 12.74 22.65 21.59
C ILE A 250 14.01 23.51 21.71
N ALA A 251 15.14 23.06 21.18
CA ALA A 251 16.38 23.84 21.17
C ALA A 251 16.25 25.16 20.37
N LYS A 252 15.29 25.24 19.44
CA LYS A 252 14.97 26.45 18.67
C LYS A 252 13.78 27.23 19.23
N GLY A 253 13.25 26.85 20.39
CA GLY A 253 12.23 27.61 21.11
C GLY A 253 10.80 27.11 20.97
N ALA A 254 10.57 25.94 20.37
CA ALA A 254 9.23 25.32 20.41
C ALA A 254 8.81 25.02 21.86
N ASN A 255 7.51 25.14 22.15
CA ASN A 255 6.97 24.68 23.43
C ASN A 255 7.12 23.15 23.50
N PRO A 256 7.71 22.59 24.58
CA PRO A 256 7.88 21.13 24.71
C PRO A 256 6.57 20.33 24.60
N THR A 257 5.43 20.94 24.90
CA THR A 257 4.11 20.31 24.79
C THR A 257 3.54 20.30 23.36
N ASP A 258 4.09 21.09 22.45
CA ASP A 258 3.68 21.11 21.05
C ASP A 258 4.17 19.89 20.27
N ILE A 259 5.28 19.27 20.71
CA ILE A 259 5.89 18.13 20.02
C ILE A 259 5.84 16.88 20.92
N THR A 260 4.81 16.08 20.73
CA THR A 260 4.61 14.82 21.45
C THR A 260 5.34 13.69 20.74
N VAL A 261 6.17 12.93 21.47
CA VAL A 261 6.72 11.65 21.00
C VAL A 261 6.22 10.53 21.90
N ASN A 262 5.25 9.76 21.41
CA ASN A 262 4.64 8.64 22.11
C ASN A 262 5.25 7.30 21.67
N VAL A 263 5.57 6.42 22.63
CA VAL A 263 6.08 5.08 22.33
C VAL A 263 5.19 4.05 23.01
N THR A 264 4.48 3.26 22.21
CA THR A 264 3.60 2.21 22.70
C THR A 264 4.31 0.86 22.75
N SER A 265 3.87 -0.03 23.64
CA SER A 265 4.38 -1.40 23.67
C SER A 265 3.91 -2.17 22.42
N GLY A 266 4.81 -2.92 21.78
CA GLY A 266 4.48 -3.81 20.66
C GLY A 266 5.42 -3.63 19.47
N SER A 267 5.08 -4.27 18.33
CA SER A 267 5.91 -4.28 17.12
C SER A 267 5.28 -3.58 15.91
N SER A 268 4.16 -2.88 16.10
CA SER A 268 3.47 -2.13 15.04
C SER A 268 4.32 -0.97 14.49
N SER A 269 4.14 -0.65 13.21
CA SER A 269 4.84 0.46 12.56
C SER A 269 3.97 1.08 11.48
N GLY A 270 3.91 2.40 11.42
CA GLY A 270 3.06 3.13 10.46
C GLY A 270 1.57 3.00 10.75
N GLY A 271 0.75 2.81 9.72
CA GLY A 271 -0.72 2.68 9.81
C GLY A 271 -1.26 1.77 10.92
N PRO A 272 -0.69 0.56 11.15
CA PRO A 272 -1.07 -0.31 12.27
C PRO A 272 -0.97 0.29 13.69
N LEU A 273 -0.25 1.41 13.88
CA LEU A 273 -0.23 2.15 15.16
C LEU A 273 -1.55 2.91 15.40
N LEU A 274 -2.32 3.17 14.34
CA LEU A 274 -3.56 3.93 14.37
C LEU A 274 -4.76 3.07 14.82
N THR A 275 -4.65 2.56 16.04
CA THR A 275 -5.72 1.84 16.72
C THR A 275 -6.96 2.71 16.91
N THR A 276 -8.13 2.12 17.15
CA THR A 276 -9.36 2.87 17.46
C THR A 276 -9.17 3.86 18.60
N THR A 277 -8.47 3.46 19.67
CA THR A 277 -8.15 4.33 20.80
C THR A 277 -7.31 5.54 20.36
N LEU A 278 -6.26 5.32 19.56
CA LEU A 278 -5.44 6.42 19.07
C LEU A 278 -6.22 7.32 18.11
N LYS A 279 -7.04 6.76 17.22
CA LYS A 279 -7.91 7.54 16.33
C LYS A 279 -8.83 8.48 17.10
N ASN A 280 -9.53 7.96 18.12
CA ASN A 280 -10.41 8.77 18.97
C ASN A 280 -9.63 9.92 19.65
N ALA A 281 -8.44 9.64 20.18
CA ALA A 281 -7.60 10.65 20.80
C ALA A 281 -7.11 11.72 19.79
N LEU A 282 -6.76 11.29 18.58
CA LEU A 282 -6.32 12.20 17.52
C LEU A 282 -7.44 13.10 17.01
N VAL A 283 -8.69 12.62 16.92
CA VAL A 283 -9.85 13.48 16.59
C VAL A 283 -9.93 14.66 17.55
N ILE A 284 -9.83 14.40 18.86
CA ILE A 284 -9.88 15.44 19.90
C ILE A 284 -8.66 16.37 19.77
N TRP A 285 -7.46 15.78 19.66
CA TRP A 285 -6.20 16.54 19.61
C TRP A 285 -6.10 17.45 18.38
N LEU A 286 -6.59 16.99 17.22
CA LEU A 286 -6.62 17.74 15.97
C LEU A 286 -7.65 18.88 16.02
N LYS A 287 -8.87 18.62 16.50
CA LYS A 287 -9.91 19.66 16.62
C LYS A 287 -9.51 20.80 17.56
N ALA A 288 -8.73 20.51 18.60
CA ALA A 288 -8.22 21.52 19.50
C ALA A 288 -7.18 22.47 18.86
N ARG A 289 -6.59 22.09 17.71
CA ARG A 289 -5.55 22.86 17.01
C ARG A 289 -6.04 23.49 15.72
N ALA A 290 -7.01 22.88 15.06
CA ALA A 290 -7.65 23.42 13.86
C ALA A 290 -8.66 24.56 14.14
N HIS A 291 -8.47 25.29 15.25
CA HIS A 291 -9.32 26.38 15.76
C HIS A 291 -10.83 26.25 15.45
N PHE A 292 -11.49 25.25 16.04
CA PHE A 292 -12.94 25.29 16.14
C PHE A 292 -13.34 26.05 17.41
N THR A 293 -13.86 27.27 17.27
CA THR A 293 -14.72 27.82 18.33
C THR A 293 -16.13 27.31 18.01
N PRO A 294 -16.73 26.42 18.80
CA PRO A 294 -18.16 26.16 18.65
C PRO A 294 -18.91 27.48 18.87
N PRO A 295 -20.02 27.76 18.18
CA PRO A 295 -20.97 28.71 18.71
C PRO A 295 -21.38 28.18 20.09
N VAL A 296 -21.11 28.97 21.13
CA VAL A 296 -21.57 28.70 22.49
C VAL A 296 -23.09 28.57 22.41
N GLN A 297 -23.62 27.35 22.47
CA GLN A 297 -24.94 27.17 23.04
C GLN A 297 -24.76 27.37 24.53
N ASP A 298 -25.29 28.48 25.02
CA ASP A 298 -25.44 28.80 26.43
C ASP A 298 -26.40 27.77 27.05
N ASP A 299 -25.88 26.61 27.44
CA ASP A 299 -26.60 25.59 28.21
C ASP A 299 -26.11 25.51 29.66
N GLY A 300 -25.51 26.60 30.17
CA GLY A 300 -25.34 26.84 31.59
C GLY A 300 -24.48 25.85 32.38
N ASN A 301 -23.74 24.94 31.73
CA ASN A 301 -22.84 24.02 32.42
C ASN A 301 -21.37 24.50 32.37
N PRO A 302 -20.68 24.59 33.53
CA PRO A 302 -19.28 25.00 33.55
C PRO A 302 -18.36 23.91 32.97
N PRO A 303 -17.22 24.29 32.35
CA PRO A 303 -16.32 23.35 31.72
C PRO A 303 -15.67 22.40 32.75
N PRO A 304 -15.39 21.12 32.40
CA PRO A 304 -14.74 20.19 33.32
C PRO A 304 -13.32 20.65 33.62
N GLN A 305 -13.02 20.84 34.90
CA GLN A 305 -11.65 20.99 35.39
C GLN A 305 -11.01 19.62 35.63
N ASP A 306 -9.71 19.56 35.40
CA ASP A 306 -8.74 18.50 35.70
C ASP A 306 -8.69 17.25 34.79
N ILE A 307 -7.54 17.13 34.11
CA ILE A 307 -7.08 15.91 33.43
C ILE A 307 -6.16 15.14 34.39
N PRO A 308 -6.48 13.90 34.81
CA PRO A 308 -5.56 13.07 35.57
C PRO A 308 -4.61 12.28 34.65
N THR A 309 -3.34 12.20 35.05
CA THR A 309 -2.27 11.39 34.42
C THR A 309 -2.48 9.88 34.61
N PRO A 310 -2.00 9.02 33.68
CA PRO A 310 -2.33 7.59 33.71
C PRO A 310 -1.42 6.81 34.67
N ARG A 311 -2.03 5.95 35.49
CA ARG A 311 -1.34 4.94 36.31
C ARG A 311 -1.66 3.53 35.79
N THR A 312 -0.62 2.71 35.81
CA THR A 312 -0.53 1.31 35.34
C THR A 312 -1.27 0.31 36.22
N THR A 313 -1.92 -0.70 35.62
CA THR A 313 -1.87 -2.15 35.96
C THR A 313 -2.80 -2.98 35.05
N ALA A 314 -2.49 -4.27 34.89
CA ALA A 314 -3.10 -5.21 33.95
C ALA A 314 -3.99 -6.29 34.63
N HIS A 315 -4.76 -6.99 33.77
CA HIS A 315 -5.53 -8.27 33.92
C HIS A 315 -7.04 -8.18 34.22
N PRO A 316 -7.85 -9.23 33.89
CA PRO A 316 -7.96 -10.01 32.66
C PRO A 316 -9.41 -9.99 32.08
N ILE A 317 -9.60 -10.32 30.80
CA ILE A 317 -10.90 -10.32 30.12
C ILE A 317 -11.59 -11.68 30.27
N THR A 318 -12.82 -11.69 30.78
CA THR A 318 -13.77 -12.81 30.69
C THR A 318 -14.82 -12.52 29.61
N THR A 319 -15.15 -13.57 28.86
CA THR A 319 -16.05 -13.61 27.70
C THR A 319 -17.51 -13.90 28.07
N ALA A 320 -18.48 -13.30 27.34
CA ALA A 320 -19.65 -13.93 26.66
C ALA A 320 -20.70 -12.83 26.26
N PRO A 321 -21.77 -13.14 25.50
CA PRO A 321 -21.91 -12.91 24.06
C PRO A 321 -22.97 -11.84 23.70
N TYR A 322 -22.92 -11.28 22.48
CA TYR A 322 -23.98 -10.40 21.95
C TYR A 322 -24.79 -11.18 20.90
N GLU A 323 -26.11 -11.23 21.08
CA GLU A 323 -27.08 -11.89 20.20
C GLU A 323 -27.48 -10.99 19.01
N ASP A 324 -27.81 -11.62 17.89
CA ASP A 324 -28.19 -11.04 16.60
C ASP A 324 -29.55 -10.32 16.62
N ASP A 325 -29.65 -9.23 15.86
CA ASP A 325 -30.91 -8.71 15.31
C ASP A 325 -30.81 -8.59 13.76
N PRO A 326 -31.91 -8.81 13.01
CA PRO A 326 -31.87 -9.21 11.61
C PRO A 326 -31.74 -8.05 10.61
N VAL A 327 -30.89 -8.25 9.59
CA VAL A 327 -30.67 -7.33 8.46
C VAL A 327 -31.74 -7.52 7.37
N PRO A 328 -32.38 -6.45 6.83
CA PRO A 328 -33.35 -6.56 5.74
C PRO A 328 -32.67 -6.90 4.40
N PRO A 329 -33.36 -7.61 3.48
CA PRO A 329 -32.73 -8.17 2.29
C PRO A 329 -32.42 -7.11 1.22
N PRO A 330 -31.32 -7.27 0.46
CA PRO A 330 -30.98 -6.39 -0.65
C PRO A 330 -31.92 -6.62 -1.85
N PRO A 331 -32.08 -5.61 -2.74
CA PRO A 331 -32.95 -5.72 -3.90
C PRO A 331 -32.47 -6.79 -4.89
N ALA A 332 -33.43 -7.56 -5.40
CA ALA A 332 -33.22 -8.58 -6.41
C ALA A 332 -32.91 -7.95 -7.77
N ASP A 333 -31.80 -8.35 -8.40
CA ASP A 333 -31.83 -9.20 -9.59
C ASP A 333 -30.40 -9.58 -10.03
N GLU A 334 -29.89 -10.72 -9.57
CA GLU A 334 -28.86 -11.53 -10.25
C GLU A 334 -29.00 -12.98 -9.76
N ASN A 335 -30.08 -13.64 -10.16
CA ASN A 335 -30.24 -15.07 -9.90
C ASN A 335 -30.00 -15.88 -11.18
N THR A 336 -28.73 -16.15 -11.48
CA THR A 336 -28.37 -17.43 -12.12
C THR A 336 -27.02 -17.91 -11.59
N LEU A 337 -27.06 -19.11 -10.98
CA LEU A 337 -25.98 -19.95 -10.45
C LEU A 337 -25.55 -19.67 -8.99
N ARG A 338 -26.48 -19.91 -8.04
CA ARG A 338 -26.10 -20.31 -6.67
C ARG A 338 -25.37 -21.66 -6.72
N SER A 339 -24.06 -21.60 -6.93
CA SER A 339 -23.17 -22.70 -6.59
C SER A 339 -23.15 -22.84 -5.06
N ALA A 340 -23.13 -24.06 -4.54
CA ALA A 340 -23.03 -24.33 -3.11
C ALA A 340 -21.93 -23.44 -2.48
N VAL A 341 -22.19 -22.85 -1.31
CA VAL A 341 -21.18 -22.06 -0.58
C VAL A 341 -19.99 -22.98 -0.31
N VAL A 342 -18.88 -22.75 -1.01
CA VAL A 342 -17.65 -23.52 -0.85
C VAL A 342 -16.88 -22.91 0.32
N THR A 343 -16.79 -23.64 1.44
CA THR A 343 -15.95 -23.21 2.57
C THR A 343 -14.49 -23.47 2.25
N VAL A 344 -13.73 -22.41 1.95
CA VAL A 344 -12.27 -22.47 1.75
C VAL A 344 -11.56 -22.40 3.09
N THR A 345 -10.69 -23.38 3.36
CA THR A 345 -9.79 -23.38 4.52
C THR A 345 -8.50 -22.65 4.17
N THR A 346 -8.01 -21.81 5.10
CA THR A 346 -6.79 -21.00 4.90
C THR A 346 -5.78 -21.17 6.02
N GLY A 347 -4.48 -21.18 5.69
CA GLY A 347 -3.41 -21.19 6.70
C GLY A 347 -2.03 -20.85 6.14
N THR A 348 -1.15 -20.33 7.00
CA THR A 348 0.24 -19.96 6.65
C THR A 348 1.22 -21.03 7.15
N TYR A 349 2.15 -21.44 6.28
CA TYR A 349 3.11 -22.51 6.55
C TYR A 349 4.53 -22.11 6.09
N SER A 350 5.54 -22.66 6.76
CA SER A 350 6.94 -22.55 6.31
C SER A 350 7.30 -23.77 5.46
N TYR A 351 7.86 -23.54 4.28
CA TYR A 351 8.38 -24.60 3.41
C TYR A 351 9.91 -24.69 3.44
N GLY A 352 10.57 -23.82 4.20
CA GLY A 352 12.01 -23.82 4.41
C GLY A 352 12.43 -23.13 5.70
N THR A 353 13.72 -22.93 5.88
CA THR A 353 14.32 -22.35 7.10
C THR A 353 14.47 -20.84 7.04
N ASP A 354 14.46 -20.25 5.84
CA ASP A 354 14.51 -18.81 5.68
C ASP A 354 13.13 -18.19 6.02
N PRO A 355 13.05 -17.06 6.73
CA PRO A 355 11.78 -16.41 7.07
C PRO A 355 10.92 -16.02 5.86
N LYS A 356 11.51 -15.89 4.66
CA LYS A 356 10.78 -15.64 3.41
C LYS A 356 10.29 -16.92 2.72
N GLN A 357 10.73 -18.11 3.14
CA GLN A 357 10.26 -19.39 2.61
C GLN A 357 8.93 -19.80 3.27
N GLN A 358 7.91 -18.96 3.07
CA GLN A 358 6.56 -19.14 3.59
C GLN A 358 5.52 -19.21 2.47
N LEU A 359 4.43 -19.91 2.71
CA LEU A 359 3.28 -19.94 1.82
C LEU A 359 1.96 -19.82 2.58
N ASP A 360 0.94 -19.31 1.90
CA ASP A 360 -0.45 -19.39 2.35
C ASP A 360 -1.18 -20.42 1.50
N ALA A 361 -1.83 -21.38 2.14
CA ALA A 361 -2.62 -22.43 1.50
C ALA A 361 -4.12 -22.08 1.58
N TYR A 362 -4.84 -22.25 0.47
CA TYR A 362 -6.29 -22.06 0.32
C TYR A 362 -6.87 -23.31 -0.35
N TYR A 363 -7.70 -24.09 0.34
CA TYR A 363 -8.15 -25.38 -0.17
C TYR A 363 -9.49 -25.82 0.42
N VAL A 364 -10.13 -26.80 -0.21
CA VAL A 364 -11.39 -27.39 0.24
C VAL A 364 -11.12 -28.81 0.76
N PRO A 365 -11.23 -29.07 2.07
CA PRO A 365 -10.96 -30.38 2.65
C PRO A 365 -11.82 -31.49 2.01
N GLY A 366 -11.23 -32.68 1.84
CA GLY A 366 -11.93 -33.89 1.40
C GLY A 366 -12.15 -34.00 -0.11
N LYS A 367 -11.84 -32.96 -0.89
CA LYS A 367 -11.86 -33.02 -2.36
C LYS A 367 -10.43 -32.97 -2.88
N LYS A 368 -9.99 -34.01 -3.61
CA LYS A 368 -8.65 -34.02 -4.21
C LYS A 368 -8.59 -33.02 -5.39
N GLN A 369 -7.92 -31.88 -5.18
CA GLN A 369 -7.86 -30.73 -6.10
C GLN A 369 -6.48 -30.62 -6.79
N PRO A 370 -6.38 -30.17 -8.05
CA PRO A 370 -5.09 -29.75 -8.60
C PRO A 370 -4.48 -28.61 -7.77
N ALA A 371 -3.16 -28.63 -7.61
CA ALA A 371 -2.42 -27.60 -6.88
C ALA A 371 -2.09 -26.43 -7.81
N LEU A 372 -2.44 -25.20 -7.42
CA LEU A 372 -2.04 -23.98 -8.12
C LEU A 372 -1.07 -23.19 -7.25
N VAL A 373 0.19 -23.07 -7.66
CA VAL A 373 1.19 -22.28 -6.94
C VAL A 373 1.26 -20.88 -7.55
N ILE A 374 0.96 -19.86 -6.73
CA ILE A 374 1.01 -18.46 -7.15
C ILE A 374 2.32 -17.84 -6.68
N ILE A 375 3.04 -17.20 -7.61
CA ILE A 375 4.34 -16.57 -7.37
C ILE A 375 4.25 -15.07 -7.66
N HIS A 376 4.39 -14.25 -6.62
CA HIS A 376 4.23 -12.80 -6.71
C HIS A 376 5.37 -12.11 -7.49
N GLY A 377 5.06 -10.90 -7.98
CA GLY A 377 5.97 -10.01 -8.69
C GLY A 377 6.89 -9.21 -7.78
N GLY A 378 7.13 -7.95 -8.13
CA GLY A 378 7.93 -7.04 -7.29
C GLY A 378 9.42 -7.00 -7.62
N TYR A 379 9.83 -7.12 -8.90
CA TYR A 379 11.23 -6.96 -9.31
C TYR A 379 12.24 -7.89 -8.60
N TRP A 380 11.77 -9.04 -8.08
CA TRP A 380 12.51 -9.90 -7.15
C TRP A 380 12.95 -9.20 -5.84
N TYR A 381 12.56 -7.95 -5.62
CA TYR A 381 13.08 -7.03 -4.61
C TYR A 381 12.05 -6.70 -3.52
N GLU A 382 10.78 -6.68 -3.88
CA GLU A 382 9.66 -6.28 -3.04
C GLU A 382 8.44 -7.20 -3.27
N ASP A 383 7.29 -6.78 -2.76
CA ASP A 383 6.04 -7.53 -2.66
C ASP A 383 6.12 -8.78 -1.75
N ASP A 384 4.95 -9.35 -1.53
CA ASP A 384 4.75 -10.64 -0.89
C ASP A 384 3.39 -11.25 -1.28
N LYS A 385 3.16 -12.48 -0.81
CA LYS A 385 1.95 -13.28 -1.03
C LYS A 385 0.64 -12.61 -0.59
N SER A 386 0.65 -11.62 0.31
CA SER A 386 -0.57 -10.94 0.78
C SER A 386 -1.28 -10.16 -0.34
N SER A 387 -0.55 -9.74 -1.37
CA SER A 387 -1.12 -9.10 -2.56
C SER A 387 -1.98 -10.03 -3.44
N TRP A 388 -2.00 -11.34 -3.15
CA TRP A 388 -2.68 -12.37 -3.94
C TRP A 388 -3.86 -13.04 -3.24
N VAL A 389 -4.29 -12.55 -2.07
CA VAL A 389 -5.36 -13.19 -1.27
C VAL A 389 -6.64 -13.38 -2.08
N ALA A 390 -7.17 -12.31 -2.68
CA ALA A 390 -8.43 -12.37 -3.45
C ALA A 390 -8.34 -13.32 -4.65
N THR A 391 -7.23 -13.25 -5.40
CA THR A 391 -6.99 -14.18 -6.51
C THR A 391 -6.87 -15.63 -6.03
N SER A 392 -6.24 -15.86 -4.88
CA SER A 392 -6.07 -17.19 -4.31
C SER A 392 -7.41 -17.81 -3.91
N GLN A 393 -8.25 -17.03 -3.23
CA GLN A 393 -9.61 -17.43 -2.87
C GLN A 393 -10.44 -17.74 -4.12
N TRP A 394 -10.38 -16.88 -5.13
CA TRP A 394 -11.15 -17.04 -6.36
C TRP A 394 -10.85 -18.37 -7.08
N TYR A 395 -9.58 -18.77 -7.16
CA TYR A 395 -9.19 -20.08 -7.73
C TYR A 395 -9.52 -21.25 -6.79
N ALA A 396 -9.42 -21.06 -5.46
CA ALA A 396 -9.73 -22.10 -4.48
C ALA A 396 -11.23 -22.49 -4.52
N GLU A 397 -12.12 -21.49 -4.59
CA GLU A 397 -13.56 -21.67 -4.79
C GLU A 397 -13.89 -22.42 -6.09
N ARG A 398 -12.99 -22.35 -7.08
CA ARG A 398 -13.14 -22.96 -8.42
C ARG A 398 -12.40 -24.28 -8.57
N GLY A 399 -12.05 -24.91 -7.45
CA GLY A 399 -11.62 -26.30 -7.44
C GLY A 399 -10.11 -26.52 -7.39
N TYR A 400 -9.30 -25.50 -7.13
CA TYR A 400 -7.86 -25.65 -6.91
C TYR A 400 -7.52 -25.67 -5.41
N ALA A 401 -6.46 -26.38 -5.05
CA ALA A 401 -5.73 -26.12 -3.81
C ALA A 401 -4.65 -25.09 -4.13
N VAL A 402 -4.83 -23.85 -3.68
CA VAL A 402 -3.96 -22.73 -4.04
C VAL A 402 -2.90 -22.51 -2.98
N PHE A 403 -1.66 -22.29 -3.42
CA PHE A 403 -0.50 -22.03 -2.57
C PHE A 403 0.19 -20.76 -3.03
N SER A 404 -0.04 -19.65 -2.35
CA SER A 404 0.63 -18.37 -2.62
C SER A 404 1.94 -18.30 -1.85
N ILE A 405 3.07 -18.27 -2.55
CA ILE A 405 4.39 -18.39 -1.92
C ILE A 405 5.09 -17.03 -1.84
N ASN A 406 5.78 -16.78 -0.73
CA ASN A 406 6.92 -15.86 -0.68
C ASN A 406 8.17 -16.59 -1.16
N TYR A 407 9.22 -15.86 -1.49
CA TYR A 407 10.55 -16.38 -1.81
C TYR A 407 11.63 -15.38 -1.37
N ARG A 408 12.89 -15.80 -1.28
CA ARG A 408 13.98 -14.90 -0.90
C ARG A 408 14.18 -13.79 -1.95
N LEU A 409 14.17 -12.55 -1.49
CA LEU A 409 14.31 -11.37 -2.36
C LEU A 409 15.78 -11.12 -2.74
N ASN A 410 16.01 -10.47 -3.89
CA ASN A 410 17.31 -10.24 -4.52
C ASN A 410 18.26 -9.39 -3.67
N ALA A 411 17.74 -8.57 -2.75
CA ALA A 411 18.55 -7.87 -1.75
C ALA A 411 19.29 -8.87 -0.85
N GLN A 412 18.64 -9.98 -0.49
CA GLN A 412 19.14 -11.00 0.43
C GLN A 412 19.89 -12.11 -0.30
N SER A 413 19.39 -12.58 -1.45
CA SER A 413 19.98 -13.70 -2.18
C SER A 413 19.95 -13.47 -3.70
N GLY A 414 21.09 -13.64 -4.36
CA GLY A 414 21.13 -13.57 -5.83
C GLY A 414 20.48 -14.78 -6.49
N TRP A 415 20.28 -14.70 -7.80
CA TRP A 415 19.93 -15.84 -8.63
C TRP A 415 20.98 -16.96 -8.43
N THR A 416 20.60 -18.20 -8.15
CA THR A 416 19.33 -18.89 -8.48
C THR A 416 18.35 -19.05 -7.30
N ALA A 417 18.56 -18.37 -6.18
CA ALA A 417 17.83 -18.62 -4.92
C ALA A 417 16.30 -18.63 -5.09
N GLN A 418 15.76 -17.74 -5.91
CA GLN A 418 14.32 -17.60 -6.18
C GLN A 418 13.72 -18.83 -6.88
N ARG A 419 14.42 -19.37 -7.89
CA ARG A 419 14.02 -20.61 -8.55
C ARG A 419 14.09 -21.80 -7.59
N THR A 420 15.16 -21.88 -6.81
CA THR A 420 15.32 -22.92 -5.78
C THR A 420 14.21 -22.86 -4.75
N ASP A 421 13.83 -21.66 -4.30
CA ASP A 421 12.76 -21.49 -3.33
C ASP A 421 11.40 -21.94 -3.88
N ALA A 422 11.09 -21.63 -5.14
CA ALA A 422 9.87 -22.12 -5.79
C ALA A 422 9.87 -23.65 -5.93
N LEU A 423 11.01 -24.26 -6.30
CA LEU A 423 11.15 -25.72 -6.38
C LEU A 423 10.99 -26.38 -5.01
N ASN A 424 11.54 -25.77 -3.95
CA ASN A 424 11.39 -26.25 -2.58
C ASN A 424 9.93 -26.16 -2.12
N ALA A 425 9.23 -25.07 -2.44
CA ALA A 425 7.81 -24.94 -2.15
C ALA A 425 6.99 -26.03 -2.86
N ILE A 426 7.26 -26.30 -4.14
CA ILE A 426 6.61 -27.38 -4.89
C ILE A 426 6.88 -28.75 -4.25
N ALA A 427 8.12 -29.04 -3.86
CA ALA A 427 8.47 -30.28 -3.19
C ALA A 427 7.75 -30.43 -1.85
N TRP A 428 7.68 -29.35 -1.07
CA TRP A 428 6.94 -29.31 0.20
C TRP A 428 5.44 -29.53 0.00
N ILE A 429 4.83 -28.87 -1.00
CA ILE A 429 3.40 -29.04 -1.33
C ILE A 429 3.11 -30.49 -1.71
N LYS A 430 3.98 -31.11 -2.53
CA LYS A 430 3.82 -32.53 -2.90
C LYS A 430 3.92 -33.45 -1.69
N ALA A 431 4.82 -33.17 -0.76
CA ALA A 431 4.97 -33.95 0.47
C ALA A 431 3.77 -33.81 1.43
N HIS A 432 3.05 -32.68 1.39
CA HIS A 432 1.89 -32.39 2.25
C HIS A 432 0.55 -32.48 1.50
N ALA A 433 0.53 -33.12 0.33
CA ALA A 433 -0.64 -33.07 -0.54
C ALA A 433 -1.91 -33.64 0.12
N THR A 434 -1.77 -34.70 0.93
CA THR A 434 -2.88 -35.27 1.71
C THR A 434 -3.47 -34.26 2.70
N GLN A 435 -2.64 -33.46 3.38
CA GLN A 435 -3.09 -32.45 4.35
C GLN A 435 -3.97 -31.39 3.67
N PHE A 436 -3.59 -30.98 2.46
CA PHE A 436 -4.26 -29.90 1.74
C PHE A 436 -5.29 -30.38 0.74
N SER A 437 -5.64 -31.67 0.76
CA SER A 437 -6.50 -32.30 -0.24
C SER A 437 -6.05 -31.97 -1.68
N SER A 438 -4.75 -31.82 -1.91
CA SER A 438 -4.19 -31.49 -3.21
C SER A 438 -3.66 -32.73 -3.93
N ASP A 439 -3.54 -32.66 -5.24
CA ASP A 439 -2.99 -33.73 -6.07
C ASP A 439 -1.50 -33.47 -6.36
N PRO A 440 -0.57 -34.28 -5.80
CA PRO A 440 0.87 -34.03 -5.97
C PRO A 440 1.34 -34.22 -7.43
N ASN A 441 0.52 -34.84 -8.27
CA ASN A 441 0.82 -35.06 -9.68
C ASN A 441 0.25 -33.97 -10.60
N ARG A 442 -0.59 -33.08 -10.09
CA ARG A 442 -1.28 -32.02 -10.84
C ARG A 442 -0.94 -30.65 -10.26
N VAL A 443 0.32 -30.24 -10.43
CA VAL A 443 0.84 -28.96 -9.93
C VAL A 443 1.00 -27.98 -11.09
N LEU A 444 0.34 -26.83 -11.00
CA LEU A 444 0.35 -25.74 -11.97
C LEU A 444 0.95 -24.49 -11.33
N LEU A 445 1.55 -23.61 -12.15
CA LEU A 445 2.08 -22.33 -11.68
C LEU A 445 1.30 -21.16 -12.28
N LEU A 446 1.09 -20.12 -11.48
CA LEU A 446 0.69 -18.79 -11.91
C LEU A 446 1.71 -17.77 -11.38
N GLY A 447 2.51 -17.20 -12.28
CA GLY A 447 3.52 -16.21 -11.91
C GLY A 447 3.19 -14.82 -12.45
N SER A 448 3.63 -13.78 -11.75
CA SER A 448 3.44 -12.39 -12.18
C SER A 448 4.75 -11.62 -12.22
N SER A 449 5.06 -10.92 -13.32
CA SER A 449 6.28 -10.12 -13.49
C SER A 449 7.57 -10.91 -13.17
N ALA A 450 8.30 -10.53 -12.12
CA ALA A 450 9.42 -11.28 -11.56
C ALA A 450 9.04 -12.72 -11.15
N GLY A 451 7.89 -12.92 -10.51
CA GLY A 451 7.32 -14.24 -10.25
C GLY A 451 6.94 -15.00 -11.51
N GLY A 452 6.60 -14.29 -12.59
CA GLY A 452 6.42 -14.86 -13.92
C GLY A 452 7.73 -15.39 -14.50
N GLN A 453 8.84 -14.68 -14.29
CA GLN A 453 10.17 -15.19 -14.63
C GLN A 453 10.53 -16.42 -13.79
N ILE A 454 10.23 -16.44 -12.49
CA ILE A 454 10.49 -17.60 -11.63
C ILE A 454 9.65 -18.80 -12.09
N ALA A 455 8.35 -18.61 -12.34
CA ALA A 455 7.44 -19.66 -12.76
C ALA A 455 7.86 -20.27 -14.11
N THR A 456 8.18 -19.42 -15.09
CA THR A 456 8.66 -19.89 -16.39
C THR A 456 10.04 -20.55 -16.29
N ALA A 457 10.93 -20.05 -15.43
CA ALA A 457 12.21 -20.72 -15.15
C ALA A 457 12.03 -22.10 -14.52
N VAL A 458 11.08 -22.30 -13.60
CA VAL A 458 10.74 -23.65 -13.10
C VAL A 458 10.20 -24.53 -14.23
N GLY A 459 9.36 -23.97 -15.10
CA GLY A 459 8.76 -24.68 -16.23
C GLY A 459 9.74 -25.08 -17.34
N THR A 460 10.94 -24.49 -17.42
CA THR A 460 11.99 -24.87 -18.39
C THR A 460 13.21 -25.53 -17.77
N TYR A 461 13.45 -25.37 -16.46
CA TYR A 461 14.71 -25.79 -15.87
C TYR A 461 14.84 -27.32 -15.78
N GLY A 462 15.81 -27.86 -16.53
CA GLY A 462 16.14 -29.28 -16.58
C GLY A 462 15.06 -30.13 -17.25
N THR A 463 13.96 -30.39 -16.54
CA THR A 463 12.82 -31.19 -17.00
C THR A 463 11.57 -30.58 -16.38
N GLY A 464 11.07 -29.48 -16.95
CA GLY A 464 9.95 -28.72 -16.36
C GLY A 464 8.73 -29.58 -16.03
N THR A 465 8.38 -30.50 -16.93
CA THR A 465 7.28 -31.47 -16.77
C THR A 465 7.42 -32.42 -15.58
N LYS A 466 8.63 -32.59 -15.03
CA LYS A 466 8.87 -33.34 -13.78
C LYS A 466 8.29 -32.58 -12.57
N TYR A 467 8.30 -31.26 -12.63
CA TYR A 467 7.90 -30.41 -11.52
C TYR A 467 6.43 -30.02 -11.64
N VAL A 468 6.00 -29.55 -12.81
CA VAL A 468 4.70 -28.91 -13.02
C VAL A 468 4.05 -29.31 -14.35
N LYS A 469 2.72 -29.26 -14.41
CA LYS A 469 1.91 -29.62 -15.58
C LYS A 469 1.68 -28.46 -16.55
N GLY A 470 1.84 -27.23 -16.08
CA GLY A 470 1.69 -26.04 -16.90
C GLY A 470 2.06 -24.78 -16.14
N VAL A 471 2.39 -23.73 -16.90
CA VAL A 471 2.75 -22.42 -16.35
C VAL A 471 1.93 -21.34 -17.02
N VAL A 472 1.19 -20.57 -16.21
CA VAL A 472 0.63 -19.28 -16.61
C VAL A 472 1.53 -18.18 -16.10
N ALA A 473 1.87 -17.21 -16.94
CA ALA A 473 2.65 -16.07 -16.51
C ALA A 473 2.11 -14.74 -17.05
N LEU A 474 1.88 -13.80 -16.13
CA LEU A 474 1.44 -12.44 -16.41
C LEU A 474 2.64 -11.51 -16.48
N SER A 475 2.86 -10.87 -17.63
CA SER A 475 3.98 -9.98 -17.90
C SER A 475 5.36 -10.51 -17.48
N PRO A 476 5.71 -11.80 -17.74
CA PRO A 476 6.94 -12.38 -17.20
C PRO A 476 8.18 -11.64 -17.70
N VAL A 477 9.11 -11.36 -16.78
CA VAL A 477 10.44 -10.84 -17.14
C VAL A 477 11.34 -12.00 -17.60
N ALA A 478 10.95 -12.73 -18.64
CA ALA A 478 11.61 -13.97 -19.08
C ALA A 478 13.09 -13.82 -19.50
N SER A 479 13.59 -12.59 -19.60
CA SER A 479 14.99 -12.26 -19.86
C SER A 479 15.40 -11.04 -19.03
N PRO A 480 15.96 -11.24 -17.82
CA PRO A 480 16.53 -10.16 -17.04
C PRO A 480 17.61 -9.40 -17.82
N TYR A 481 18.40 -10.08 -18.66
CA TYR A 481 19.40 -9.44 -19.53
C TYR A 481 18.79 -8.46 -20.55
N ARG A 482 17.66 -8.82 -21.17
CA ARG A 482 16.89 -7.89 -22.02
C ARG A 482 16.41 -6.69 -21.21
N ALA A 483 15.83 -6.94 -20.04
CA ALA A 483 15.34 -5.87 -19.18
C ALA A 483 16.45 -4.90 -18.77
N TYR A 484 17.66 -5.43 -18.51
CA TYR A 484 18.85 -4.62 -18.28
C TYR A 484 19.12 -3.67 -19.46
N GLY A 485 19.21 -4.21 -20.69
CA GLY A 485 19.43 -3.39 -21.89
C GLY A 485 18.30 -2.39 -22.15
N ASP A 486 17.05 -2.77 -21.94
CA ASP A 486 15.90 -1.87 -22.11
C ASP A 486 15.90 -0.72 -21.12
N GLY A 487 16.36 -0.94 -19.89
CA GLY A 487 16.52 0.10 -18.87
C GLY A 487 17.77 0.98 -19.05
N GLN A 488 18.68 0.64 -19.97
CA GLN A 488 19.84 1.49 -20.31
C GLN A 488 19.53 2.54 -21.38
N LYS A 489 18.42 2.39 -22.10
CA LYS A 489 18.04 3.32 -23.17
C LYS A 489 17.79 4.71 -22.61
N SER A 490 18.21 5.75 -23.33
CA SER A 490 18.08 7.15 -22.91
C SER A 490 16.63 7.58 -22.62
N ARG A 491 15.64 6.92 -23.24
CA ARG A 491 14.20 7.14 -23.01
C ARG A 491 13.53 6.02 -22.21
N ALA A 492 14.29 5.23 -21.45
CA ALA A 492 13.73 4.19 -20.60
C ALA A 492 12.88 4.82 -19.48
N SER A 493 11.65 4.35 -19.30
CA SER A 493 10.79 4.74 -18.17
C SER A 493 11.41 4.34 -16.83
N ALA A 494 11.02 5.01 -15.74
CA ALA A 494 11.48 4.69 -14.39
C ALA A 494 11.33 3.20 -14.03
N SER A 495 10.21 2.56 -14.39
CA SER A 495 9.98 1.12 -14.18
C SER A 495 10.99 0.23 -14.92
N LYS A 496 11.44 0.63 -16.12
CA LYS A 496 12.45 -0.11 -16.89
C LYS A 496 13.84 0.07 -16.27
N GLN A 497 14.14 1.26 -15.77
CA GLN A 497 15.39 1.53 -15.05
C GLN A 497 15.43 0.74 -13.72
N LYS A 498 14.32 0.74 -12.94
CA LYS A 498 14.16 -0.09 -11.74
C LYS A 498 14.35 -1.57 -12.07
N LEU A 499 13.79 -2.04 -13.19
CA LEU A 499 13.97 -3.43 -13.62
C LEU A 499 15.41 -3.75 -14.01
N ARG A 500 16.11 -2.84 -14.69
CA ARG A 500 17.54 -2.98 -14.98
C ARG A 500 18.34 -3.12 -13.70
N ASP A 501 18.15 -2.22 -12.75
CA ASP A 501 18.92 -2.18 -11.50
C ASP A 501 18.68 -3.44 -10.67
N ASN A 502 17.42 -3.88 -10.59
CA ASN A 502 17.07 -5.12 -9.89
C ASN A 502 17.49 -6.39 -10.62
N SER A 503 17.62 -6.36 -11.94
CA SER A 503 18.22 -7.46 -12.71
C SER A 503 19.72 -7.58 -12.39
N THR A 504 20.42 -6.46 -12.25
CA THR A 504 21.83 -6.42 -11.80
C THR A 504 21.98 -6.93 -10.37
N LEU A 505 21.08 -6.51 -9.47
CA LEU A 505 21.08 -6.97 -8.08
C LEU A 505 20.77 -8.47 -8.00
N LEU A 506 19.82 -8.96 -8.79
CA LEU A 506 19.50 -10.37 -8.93
C LEU A 506 20.72 -11.17 -9.40
N ALA A 507 21.41 -10.69 -10.44
CA ALA A 507 22.60 -11.36 -10.97
C ALA A 507 23.84 -11.18 -10.08
N ARG A 508 23.85 -10.22 -9.14
CA ARG A 508 24.98 -9.83 -8.27
C ARG A 508 26.20 -9.29 -9.02
N CYS A 509 26.02 -8.82 -10.25
CA CYS A 509 27.09 -8.27 -11.09
C CYS A 509 26.50 -7.63 -12.36
N TYR A 510 27.28 -6.76 -13.01
CA TYR A 510 26.94 -6.22 -14.33
C TYR A 510 27.24 -7.25 -15.43
N PRO A 511 26.42 -7.33 -16.50
CA PRO A 511 26.54 -8.37 -17.52
C PRO A 511 27.73 -8.10 -18.46
N THR A 512 28.93 -8.48 -18.06
CA THR A 512 30.13 -8.46 -18.90
C THR A 512 30.44 -9.88 -19.38
N LYS A 513 30.74 -10.03 -20.68
CA LYS A 513 31.08 -11.35 -21.25
C LYS A 513 32.49 -11.82 -20.88
N THR A 514 33.32 -10.93 -20.35
CA THR A 514 34.69 -11.22 -19.91
C THR A 514 34.73 -11.83 -18.51
N ASP A 515 33.72 -11.57 -17.66
CA ASP A 515 33.53 -12.29 -16.40
C ASP A 515 32.58 -13.48 -16.64
N THR A 516 33.15 -14.66 -16.90
CA THR A 516 32.41 -15.89 -17.17
C THR A 516 31.49 -16.29 -16.01
N THR A 517 31.89 -16.05 -14.76
CA THR A 517 31.08 -16.41 -13.58
C THR A 517 29.84 -15.54 -13.49
N CYS A 518 30.01 -14.24 -13.71
CA CYS A 518 28.89 -13.31 -13.79
C CYS A 518 27.99 -13.62 -14.99
N TRP A 519 28.58 -13.81 -16.17
CA TRP A 519 27.84 -14.09 -17.39
C TRP A 519 27.00 -15.36 -17.28
N ASN A 520 27.53 -16.41 -16.64
CA ASN A 520 26.77 -17.64 -16.41
C ASN A 520 25.52 -17.40 -15.55
N ARG A 521 25.56 -16.52 -14.54
CA ARG A 521 24.37 -16.14 -13.75
C ARG A 521 23.33 -15.41 -14.59
N TRP A 522 23.76 -14.45 -15.39
CA TRP A 522 22.87 -13.74 -16.32
C TRP A 522 22.26 -14.69 -17.35
N SER A 523 23.08 -15.55 -17.95
CA SER A 523 22.65 -16.55 -18.92
C SER A 523 21.66 -17.53 -18.31
N ASP A 524 21.90 -18.00 -17.09
CA ASP A 524 21.01 -18.92 -16.38
C ASP A 524 19.65 -18.27 -16.01
N ALA A 525 19.63 -16.96 -15.76
CA ALA A 525 18.39 -16.23 -15.45
C ALA A 525 17.52 -15.96 -16.69
N VAL A 526 18.07 -16.07 -17.90
CA VAL A 526 17.34 -15.93 -19.16
C VAL A 526 16.65 -17.25 -19.50
N VAL A 527 15.33 -17.27 -19.36
CA VAL A 527 14.52 -18.50 -19.37
C VAL A 527 14.66 -19.28 -20.68
N LYS A 528 14.66 -18.59 -21.83
CA LYS A 528 14.78 -19.25 -23.14
C LYS A 528 16.07 -20.05 -23.33
N ASN A 529 17.12 -19.77 -22.55
CA ASN A 529 18.38 -20.51 -22.62
C ASN A 529 18.25 -21.94 -22.06
N HIS A 530 17.17 -22.23 -21.33
CA HIS A 530 16.85 -23.56 -20.81
C HIS A 530 15.82 -24.32 -21.64
N ALA A 531 15.32 -23.74 -22.74
CA ALA A 531 14.23 -24.34 -23.49
C ALA A 531 14.60 -25.74 -24.03
N SER A 532 13.77 -26.73 -23.70
CA SER A 532 14.00 -28.15 -23.97
C SER A 532 12.71 -28.85 -24.42
N THR A 533 12.82 -30.09 -24.90
CA THR A 533 11.66 -30.92 -25.24
C THR A 533 10.88 -31.39 -24.00
N ALA A 534 11.42 -31.19 -22.80
CA ALA A 534 10.83 -31.64 -21.54
C ALA A 534 10.20 -30.50 -20.72
N ASP A 535 10.07 -29.32 -21.30
CA ASP A 535 9.48 -28.13 -20.67
C ASP A 535 7.97 -28.31 -20.48
N ALA A 536 7.44 -27.68 -19.42
CA ALA A 536 6.00 -27.63 -19.22
C ALA A 536 5.34 -26.68 -20.23
N PRO A 537 4.12 -26.96 -20.70
CA PRO A 537 3.38 -26.06 -21.58
C PRO A 537 3.12 -24.71 -20.89
N MET A 538 3.11 -23.63 -21.68
CA MET A 538 3.03 -22.27 -21.14
C MET A 538 1.92 -21.43 -21.76
N TYR A 539 1.30 -20.59 -20.92
CA TYR A 539 0.41 -19.51 -21.34
C TYR A 539 0.89 -18.17 -20.78
N LEU A 540 1.36 -17.31 -21.67
CA LEU A 540 2.00 -16.05 -21.35
C LEU A 540 1.09 -14.89 -21.77
N LEU A 541 0.91 -13.91 -20.90
CA LEU A 541 0.02 -12.77 -21.13
C LEU A 541 0.77 -11.45 -20.94
N HIS A 542 0.53 -10.48 -21.82
CA HIS A 542 1.02 -9.11 -21.69
C HIS A 542 -0.06 -8.12 -22.13
N SER A 543 0.00 -6.88 -21.67
CA SER A 543 -0.72 -5.78 -22.34
C SER A 543 0.13 -5.13 -23.44
N GLN A 544 -0.50 -4.47 -24.41
CA GLN A 544 0.20 -3.77 -25.50
C GLN A 544 1.15 -2.68 -24.99
N GLY A 545 0.70 -1.89 -24.01
CA GLY A 545 1.43 -0.79 -23.38
C GLY A 545 2.27 -1.20 -22.16
N ASP A 546 2.52 -2.50 -21.97
CA ASP A 546 3.28 -3.01 -20.84
C ASP A 546 4.75 -2.52 -20.88
N PHE A 547 5.27 -2.04 -19.75
CA PHE A 547 6.67 -1.64 -19.65
C PHE A 547 7.63 -2.82 -19.73
N VAL A 548 7.18 -4.04 -19.45
CA VAL A 548 7.86 -5.29 -19.79
C VAL A 548 7.28 -5.77 -21.12
N PRO A 549 7.98 -5.53 -22.25
CA PRO A 549 7.39 -5.77 -23.56
C PRO A 549 7.12 -7.26 -23.78
N SER A 550 6.10 -7.57 -24.58
CA SER A 550 5.74 -8.95 -24.95
C SER A 550 6.86 -9.72 -25.65
N THR A 551 7.93 -9.04 -26.09
CA THR A 551 9.15 -9.66 -26.63
C THR A 551 9.88 -10.56 -25.64
N HIS A 552 9.69 -10.35 -24.33
CA HIS A 552 10.15 -11.31 -23.32
C HIS A 552 9.50 -12.68 -23.53
N SER A 553 8.19 -12.71 -23.73
CA SER A 553 7.41 -13.93 -23.92
C SER A 553 7.47 -14.48 -25.34
N SER A 554 7.52 -13.64 -26.37
CA SER A 554 7.59 -14.11 -27.76
C SER A 554 8.90 -14.84 -28.05
N ASP A 555 10.02 -14.35 -27.51
CA ASP A 555 11.32 -15.01 -27.62
C ASP A 555 11.29 -16.40 -26.96
N LEU A 556 10.71 -16.50 -25.76
CA LEU A 556 10.57 -17.75 -25.04
C LEU A 556 9.67 -18.73 -25.79
N CYS A 557 8.49 -18.29 -26.23
CA CYS A 557 7.59 -19.14 -27.00
C CYS A 557 8.22 -19.61 -28.31
N THR A 558 9.04 -18.78 -28.97
CA THR A 558 9.78 -19.19 -30.17
C THR A 558 10.75 -20.32 -29.86
N ALA A 559 11.53 -20.19 -28.77
CA ALA A 559 12.48 -21.22 -28.34
C ALA A 559 11.77 -22.53 -27.96
N MET A 560 10.66 -22.46 -27.23
CA MET A 560 9.86 -23.64 -26.84
C MET A 560 9.21 -24.34 -28.04
N LYS A 561 8.62 -23.58 -28.98
CA LYS A 561 8.01 -24.14 -30.19
C LYS A 561 9.04 -24.81 -31.08
N ALA A 562 10.28 -24.29 -31.15
CA ALA A 562 11.39 -24.95 -31.83
C ALA A 562 11.78 -26.30 -31.19
N LYS A 563 11.33 -26.59 -29.96
CA LYS A 563 11.46 -27.86 -29.26
C LYS A 563 10.16 -28.67 -29.25
N ASN A 564 9.17 -28.28 -30.06
CA ASN A 564 7.83 -28.88 -30.10
C ASN A 564 7.07 -28.84 -28.76
N VAL A 565 7.35 -27.84 -27.91
CA VAL A 565 6.60 -27.60 -26.67
C VAL A 565 5.55 -26.49 -26.87
N SER A 566 4.35 -26.72 -26.35
CA SER A 566 3.23 -25.76 -26.44
C SER A 566 3.55 -24.47 -25.68
N CYS A 567 3.44 -23.34 -26.37
CA CYS A 567 3.53 -22.01 -25.77
C CYS A 567 2.55 -21.06 -26.46
N THR A 568 1.61 -20.53 -25.67
CA THR A 568 0.61 -19.56 -26.12
C THR A 568 0.97 -18.18 -25.57
N LEU A 569 1.02 -17.17 -26.42
CA LEU A 569 1.18 -15.77 -26.03
C LEU A 569 -0.10 -15.02 -26.39
N THR A 570 -0.72 -14.35 -25.41
CA THR A 570 -1.81 -13.38 -25.64
C THR A 570 -1.31 -11.98 -25.29
N VAL A 571 -1.51 -11.05 -26.21
CA VAL A 571 -1.30 -9.62 -25.96
C VAL A 571 -2.66 -8.93 -25.95
N VAL A 572 -3.04 -8.32 -24.83
CA VAL A 572 -4.32 -7.62 -24.65
C VAL A 572 -4.15 -6.12 -24.83
N THR A 573 -5.22 -5.43 -25.21
CA THR A 573 -5.23 -3.96 -25.30
C THR A 573 -5.04 -3.32 -23.91
N GLY A 574 -4.45 -2.13 -23.86
CA GLY A 574 -4.21 -1.37 -22.63
C GLY A 574 -2.76 -1.40 -22.17
N SER A 575 -2.51 -0.90 -20.96
CA SER A 575 -1.16 -0.75 -20.37
C SER A 575 -0.97 -1.50 -19.06
N GLY A 576 -1.92 -2.37 -18.68
CA GLY A 576 -1.85 -3.14 -17.44
C GLY A 576 -0.60 -4.03 -17.40
N HIS A 577 0.13 -4.00 -16.29
CA HIS A 577 1.24 -4.88 -16.03
C HIS A 577 0.85 -5.94 -15.00
N ALA A 578 1.34 -7.17 -15.14
CA ALA A 578 1.30 -8.17 -14.07
C ALA A 578 -0.15 -8.49 -13.64
N SER A 579 -0.45 -8.44 -12.33
CA SER A 579 -1.80 -8.70 -11.80
C SER A 579 -2.86 -7.71 -12.29
N ALA A 580 -2.48 -6.53 -12.79
CA ALA A 580 -3.45 -5.60 -13.39
C ALA A 580 -4.11 -6.19 -14.65
N ILE A 581 -3.45 -7.15 -15.34
CA ILE A 581 -4.03 -7.85 -16.50
C ILE A 581 -5.24 -8.70 -16.07
N LEU A 582 -5.28 -9.17 -14.82
CA LEU A 582 -6.42 -9.94 -14.30
C LEU A 582 -7.68 -9.10 -14.15
N LYS A 583 -7.56 -7.77 -14.03
CA LYS A 583 -8.70 -6.85 -13.95
C LYS A 583 -9.40 -6.62 -15.29
N ILE A 584 -8.83 -7.13 -16.39
CA ILE A 584 -9.43 -7.04 -17.72
C ILE A 584 -10.50 -8.13 -17.83
N ASP A 585 -11.70 -7.73 -18.21
CA ASP A 585 -12.86 -8.62 -18.34
C ASP A 585 -12.54 -9.88 -19.15
N GLY A 586 -12.95 -11.02 -18.60
CA GLY A 586 -12.77 -12.33 -19.22
C GLY A 586 -11.37 -12.95 -19.07
N ILE A 587 -10.35 -12.22 -18.61
CA ILE A 587 -8.99 -12.79 -18.46
C ILE A 587 -8.94 -13.87 -17.39
N HIS A 588 -9.57 -13.66 -16.22
CA HIS A 588 -9.68 -14.69 -15.18
C HIS A 588 -10.26 -16.00 -15.73
N THR A 589 -11.36 -15.92 -16.46
CA THR A 589 -12.02 -17.08 -17.09
C THR A 589 -11.12 -17.73 -18.14
N LYS A 590 -10.43 -16.94 -18.96
CA LYS A 590 -9.53 -17.46 -19.99
C LYS A 590 -8.34 -18.22 -19.38
N ILE A 591 -7.78 -17.71 -18.29
CA ILE A 591 -6.71 -18.39 -17.54
C ILE A 591 -7.24 -19.67 -16.90
N LEU A 592 -8.41 -19.60 -16.24
CA LEU A 592 -9.04 -20.77 -15.62
C LEU A 592 -9.27 -21.90 -16.64
N ASN A 593 -9.84 -21.59 -17.80
CA ASN A 593 -10.07 -22.58 -18.86
C ASN A 593 -8.77 -23.19 -19.36
N TRP A 594 -7.70 -22.40 -19.47
CA TRP A 594 -6.39 -22.91 -19.85
C TRP A 594 -5.81 -23.84 -18.77
N LEU A 595 -5.90 -23.45 -17.50
CA LEU A 595 -5.45 -24.28 -16.37
C LEU A 595 -6.20 -25.61 -16.34
N GLN A 596 -7.53 -25.60 -16.51
CA GLN A 596 -8.36 -26.81 -16.52
C GLN A 596 -8.03 -27.76 -17.69
N ALA A 597 -7.63 -27.22 -18.83
CA ALA A 597 -7.19 -28.03 -19.97
C ALA A 597 -5.82 -28.71 -19.76
N HIS A 598 -5.08 -28.33 -18.71
CA HIS A 598 -3.72 -28.80 -18.42
C HIS A 598 -3.57 -29.32 -16.99
N ASP A 599 -4.67 -29.47 -16.23
CA ASP A 599 -4.63 -29.90 -14.83
C ASP A 599 -4.36 -31.40 -14.67
#